data_AF-A0AAU1X073-F1
#
_entry.id   AF-A0AAU1X073-F1
#
_cell.length_a   1.000
_cell.length_b   1.000
_cell.length_c   1.000
_cell.angle_alpha   90.00
_cell.angle_beta   90.00
_cell.angle_gamma   90.00
#
_symmetry.space_group_name_H-M   'P 1'
#
loop_
_entity.id
_entity.type
_entity.pdbx_description
1 polymer ?
#
loop_
_entity_poly.entity_id
_entity_poly.type
_entity_poly.pdbx_seq_one_letter_code
_entity_poly.pdbx_strand_id
1 'polypeptide(L)'
;MRKPIHPSRARDLTPHERLLRGDPLATALDTADPEAWIHLDQGILARTQWGPGTVRRSERARYSRADDSRALESAHDRLPGPPPVPEWDDHAEDVTWSVFPPSERETALALCHHRWQVREAALPFAAARPGLLPLLVIRCADRRAPVRDRARRTLRAALDRPEGVERAAGLVPLAVQLSIRPHGGTGLALVLTAAPVLPPSLPAAVLAGRRPRARLLGIGLCLDRGLLPSGPLTEVILTARDRAVRRLCTDALLARVTAGDPDRLLDPLLTASSAVTRSSAVAALHRAGRGREAVCHLADPSARVRTAARLVVRLEGADPGAYYRERCADPAGSPLPPGAVFGLAESGGPPAAVLLRPLTRHREGRVRAAALAGLRMLDAVSPDELMAAMDDPHPPVVRTARKALTPYVLLVPEEWLAALVAAGRPAHVRRAGLRLLCAHGLALRKRVLAGMEEDEDEEVAHEAQRARYEPLPPAGPDGTA
;
A
#
# COMPACT_ATOMS: atom_id res chain seq x y z
N MET A 1 -47.90 -22.63 22.27
CA MET A 1 -46.81 -21.63 22.15
C MET A 1 -45.88 -22.06 21.01
N ARG A 2 -45.96 -21.41 19.84
CA ARG A 2 -45.01 -21.61 18.74
C ARG A 2 -43.78 -20.73 19.02
N LYS A 3 -42.59 -21.34 19.04
CA LYS A 3 -41.31 -20.60 19.14
C LYS A 3 -41.19 -19.63 17.95
N PRO A 4 -40.81 -18.37 18.16
CA PRO A 4 -40.55 -17.45 17.06
C PRO A 4 -39.30 -17.90 16.30
N ILE A 5 -39.41 -17.95 14.98
CA ILE A 5 -38.29 -18.21 14.07
C ILE A 5 -37.36 -16.98 14.14
N HIS A 6 -36.10 -17.19 14.52
CA HIS A 6 -35.08 -16.14 14.61
C HIS A 6 -34.87 -15.43 13.25
N PRO A 7 -34.86 -14.08 13.18
CA PRO A 7 -34.67 -13.32 11.94
C PRO A 7 -33.19 -13.12 11.54
N SER A 8 -32.29 -14.05 11.88
CA SER A 8 -30.83 -13.82 11.76
C SER A 8 -30.16 -14.31 10.47
N ARG A 9 -30.82 -15.10 9.60
CA ARG A 9 -30.16 -15.68 8.41
C ARG A 9 -30.16 -14.83 7.14
N ALA A 10 -30.89 -13.71 7.10
CA ALA A 10 -30.98 -12.87 5.90
C ALA A 10 -29.75 -11.95 5.69
N ARG A 11 -28.94 -11.70 6.73
CA ARG A 11 -27.77 -10.80 6.66
C ARG A 11 -26.50 -11.43 6.09
N ASP A 12 -26.43 -12.76 6.02
CA ASP A 12 -25.22 -13.47 5.55
C ASP A 12 -25.18 -13.73 4.04
N LEU A 13 -26.24 -13.37 3.32
CA LEU A 13 -26.30 -13.58 1.88
C LEU A 13 -25.49 -12.50 1.15
N THR A 14 -24.66 -12.94 0.23
CA THR A 14 -23.95 -12.07 -0.72
C THR A 14 -24.93 -11.42 -1.71
N PRO A 15 -24.56 -10.30 -2.37
CA PRO A 15 -25.44 -9.63 -3.31
C PRO A 15 -26.03 -10.49 -4.43
N HIS A 16 -25.22 -11.38 -5.01
CA HIS A 16 -25.68 -12.27 -6.07
C HIS A 16 -26.64 -13.35 -5.55
N GLU A 17 -26.52 -13.79 -4.30
CA GLU A 17 -27.45 -14.74 -3.68
C GLU A 17 -28.83 -14.12 -3.47
N ARG A 18 -28.86 -12.88 -3.00
CA ARG A 18 -30.11 -12.11 -2.84
C ARG A 18 -30.81 -11.92 -4.19
N LEU A 19 -30.07 -11.48 -5.20
CA LEU A 19 -30.61 -11.28 -6.54
C LEU A 19 -31.10 -12.60 -7.17
N LEU A 20 -30.40 -13.72 -6.96
CA LEU A 20 -30.87 -15.03 -7.44
C LEU A 20 -32.14 -15.50 -6.72
N ARG A 21 -32.37 -15.10 -5.46
CA ARG A 21 -33.53 -15.51 -4.65
C ARG A 21 -34.82 -14.76 -4.91
N GLY A 22 -34.78 -13.59 -5.55
CA GLY A 22 -35.99 -12.80 -5.73
C GLY A 22 -35.79 -11.31 -5.52
N ASP A 23 -34.78 -10.94 -4.75
CA ASP A 23 -34.69 -9.59 -4.21
C ASP A 23 -34.50 -8.56 -5.34
N PRO A 24 -35.18 -7.39 -5.26
CA PRO A 24 -34.92 -6.29 -6.17
C PRO A 24 -33.45 -5.84 -6.10
N LEU A 25 -32.94 -5.31 -7.22
CA LEU A 25 -31.53 -4.92 -7.34
C LEU A 25 -31.09 -3.93 -6.24
N ALA A 26 -31.91 -2.94 -5.95
CA ALA A 26 -31.66 -1.94 -4.90
C ALA A 26 -31.61 -2.51 -3.46
N THR A 27 -32.18 -3.70 -3.24
CA THR A 27 -32.14 -4.40 -1.94
C THR A 27 -31.02 -5.44 -1.90
N ALA A 28 -30.64 -5.98 -3.07
CA ALA A 28 -29.61 -6.99 -3.20
C ALA A 28 -28.20 -6.44 -2.94
N LEU A 29 -27.91 -5.19 -3.30
CA LEU A 29 -26.62 -4.54 -3.03
C LEU A 29 -26.76 -3.06 -2.66
N ASP A 30 -25.70 -2.53 -2.03
CA ASP A 30 -25.45 -1.10 -1.99
C ASP A 30 -25.09 -0.62 -3.40
N THR A 31 -26.03 0.07 -4.05
CA THR A 31 -25.85 0.58 -5.42
C THR A 31 -24.82 1.70 -5.51
N ALA A 32 -24.45 2.34 -4.39
CA ALA A 32 -23.44 3.38 -4.34
C ALA A 32 -22.01 2.84 -4.21
N ASP A 33 -21.84 1.57 -3.80
CA ASP A 33 -20.52 0.93 -3.69
C ASP A 33 -20.10 0.29 -5.03
N PRO A 34 -19.03 0.79 -5.69
CA PRO A 34 -18.51 0.19 -6.91
C PRO A 34 -18.05 -1.26 -6.76
N GLU A 35 -17.51 -1.63 -5.59
CA GLU A 35 -17.03 -3.01 -5.38
C GLU A 35 -18.20 -3.98 -5.26
N ALA A 36 -19.34 -3.56 -4.70
CA ALA A 36 -20.56 -4.37 -4.66
C ALA A 36 -21.03 -4.78 -6.08
N TRP A 37 -20.95 -3.89 -7.06
CA TRP A 37 -21.25 -4.19 -8.46
C TRP A 37 -20.26 -5.18 -9.09
N ILE A 38 -18.96 -5.02 -8.81
CA ILE A 38 -17.93 -5.94 -9.30
C ILE A 38 -18.12 -7.34 -8.69
N HIS A 39 -18.44 -7.40 -7.39
CA HIS A 39 -18.73 -8.65 -6.69
C HIS A 39 -20.00 -9.33 -7.18
N LEU A 40 -21.06 -8.57 -7.47
CA LEU A 40 -22.29 -9.08 -8.07
C LEU A 40 -21.97 -9.77 -9.40
N ASP A 41 -21.27 -9.07 -10.29
CA ASP A 41 -20.90 -9.56 -11.62
C ASP A 41 -20.07 -10.85 -11.55
N GLN A 42 -19.02 -10.85 -10.74
CA GLN A 42 -18.15 -12.02 -10.56
C GLN A 42 -18.90 -13.21 -9.94
N GLY A 43 -19.78 -12.95 -8.98
CA GLY A 43 -20.56 -13.99 -8.29
C GLY A 43 -21.52 -14.70 -9.23
N ILE A 44 -22.27 -13.95 -10.05
CA ILE A 44 -23.21 -14.53 -11.03
C ILE A 44 -22.44 -15.25 -12.14
N LEU A 45 -21.35 -14.66 -12.64
CA LEU A 45 -20.51 -15.29 -13.67
C LEU A 45 -19.96 -16.64 -13.20
N ALA A 46 -19.43 -16.70 -11.98
CA ALA A 46 -18.90 -17.92 -11.40
C ALA A 46 -19.97 -19.01 -11.21
N ARG A 47 -21.19 -18.65 -10.81
CA ARG A 47 -22.29 -19.61 -10.62
C ARG A 47 -22.85 -20.15 -11.91
N THR A 48 -22.92 -19.31 -12.94
CA THR A 48 -23.50 -19.71 -14.22
C THR A 48 -22.49 -20.51 -15.07
N GLN A 49 -21.18 -20.40 -14.80
CA GLN A 49 -20.12 -21.13 -15.50
C GLN A 49 -20.28 -22.67 -15.49
N TRP A 50 -20.95 -23.24 -14.49
CA TRP A 50 -21.04 -24.69 -14.29
C TRP A 50 -22.42 -25.29 -14.62
N GLY A 51 -23.22 -24.58 -15.43
CA GLY A 51 -24.53 -25.02 -15.92
C GLY A 51 -25.68 -24.99 -14.90
N PRO A 52 -26.95 -25.01 -15.33
CA PRO A 52 -28.14 -24.87 -14.46
C PRO A 52 -28.24 -25.95 -13.38
N GLY A 53 -27.65 -27.13 -13.62
CA GLY A 53 -27.62 -28.26 -12.67
C GLY A 53 -26.82 -27.99 -11.39
N THR A 54 -25.87 -27.05 -11.38
CA THR A 54 -25.04 -26.75 -10.19
C THR A 54 -25.60 -25.64 -9.31
N VAL A 55 -26.41 -24.71 -9.85
CA VAL A 55 -27.16 -23.74 -9.04
C VAL A 55 -28.20 -24.47 -8.19
N ARG A 56 -28.93 -25.44 -8.77
CA ARG A 56 -29.85 -26.32 -8.02
C ARG A 56 -29.14 -27.30 -7.07
N ARG A 57 -27.99 -27.89 -7.47
CA ARG A 57 -27.25 -28.85 -6.62
C ARG A 57 -26.50 -28.21 -5.45
N SER A 58 -25.96 -27.00 -5.59
CA SER A 58 -25.22 -26.33 -4.52
C SER A 58 -26.13 -25.87 -3.38
N GLU A 59 -27.36 -25.46 -3.68
CA GLU A 59 -28.38 -25.21 -2.65
C GLU A 59 -28.86 -26.52 -2.01
N ARG A 60 -29.20 -27.57 -2.79
CA ARG A 60 -29.56 -28.90 -2.22
C ARG A 60 -28.45 -29.50 -1.35
N ALA A 61 -27.17 -29.37 -1.74
CA ALA A 61 -26.04 -29.92 -0.98
C ALA A 61 -25.77 -29.14 0.33
N ARG A 62 -26.04 -27.83 0.38
CA ARG A 62 -25.97 -27.05 1.64
C ARG A 62 -27.13 -27.35 2.58
N TYR A 63 -28.33 -27.63 2.06
CA TYR A 63 -29.48 -28.05 2.87
C TYR A 63 -29.40 -29.52 3.31
N SER A 64 -28.74 -30.40 2.56
CA SER A 64 -28.58 -31.81 2.92
C SER A 64 -27.54 -32.08 4.01
N ARG A 65 -26.72 -31.08 4.41
CA ARG A 65 -25.73 -31.20 5.50
C ARG A 65 -26.20 -30.61 6.83
N ALA A 66 -27.44 -30.12 6.89
CA ALA A 66 -28.09 -29.73 8.14
C ALA A 66 -29.25 -30.70 8.40
N ASP A 67 -29.08 -31.49 9.45
CA ASP A 67 -29.96 -32.51 10.06
C ASP A 67 -31.42 -32.70 9.60
N ASP A 68 -31.80 -33.99 9.65
CA ASP A 68 -33.13 -34.61 9.57
C ASP A 68 -33.86 -34.65 8.22
N SER A 69 -33.46 -35.65 7.43
CA SER A 69 -33.98 -36.02 6.10
C SER A 69 -35.44 -36.50 6.05
N ARG A 70 -36.24 -36.42 7.12
CA ARG A 70 -37.65 -36.85 7.13
C ARG A 70 -38.68 -35.76 7.45
N ALA A 71 -38.24 -34.61 7.97
CA ALA A 71 -39.14 -33.49 8.28
C ALA A 71 -39.22 -32.43 7.16
N LEU A 72 -38.35 -32.51 6.15
CA LEU A 72 -38.22 -31.51 5.08
C LEU A 72 -38.99 -31.85 3.79
N GLU A 73 -39.30 -33.11 3.51
CA GLU A 73 -40.13 -33.47 2.33
C GLU A 73 -41.53 -32.87 2.44
N SER A 74 -42.09 -32.75 3.65
CA SER A 74 -43.42 -32.19 3.87
C SER A 74 -43.46 -30.65 3.91
N ALA A 75 -42.31 -30.00 4.06
CA ALA A 75 -42.18 -28.53 4.11
C ALA A 75 -41.70 -27.94 2.77
N HIS A 76 -41.11 -28.74 1.88
CA HIS A 76 -40.65 -28.31 0.56
C HIS A 76 -41.81 -28.01 -0.41
N ASP A 77 -42.97 -28.61 -0.20
CA ASP A 77 -44.18 -28.41 -1.05
C ASP A 77 -44.97 -27.13 -0.71
N ARG A 78 -44.57 -26.36 0.31
CA ARG A 78 -45.36 -25.20 0.79
C ARG A 78 -44.61 -23.87 0.82
N LEU A 79 -43.33 -23.85 0.46
CA LEU A 79 -42.63 -22.61 0.15
C LEU A 79 -42.75 -22.40 -1.37
N PRO A 80 -43.20 -21.23 -1.86
CA PRO A 80 -43.04 -20.94 -3.28
C PRO A 80 -41.57 -21.14 -3.61
N GLY A 81 -41.28 -22.00 -4.59
CA GLY A 81 -39.92 -22.22 -5.07
C GLY A 81 -39.27 -20.88 -5.42
N PRO A 82 -37.93 -20.78 -5.44
CA PRO A 82 -37.28 -19.56 -5.87
C PRO A 82 -37.92 -19.09 -7.18
N PRO A 83 -38.30 -17.81 -7.31
CA PRO A 83 -38.94 -17.30 -8.52
C PRO A 83 -38.07 -17.70 -9.71
N PRO A 84 -38.67 -18.13 -10.84
CA PRO A 84 -37.93 -18.70 -11.96
C PRO A 84 -36.80 -17.74 -12.34
N VAL A 85 -35.57 -18.20 -12.13
CA VAL A 85 -34.41 -17.62 -12.81
C VAL A 85 -34.69 -17.83 -14.30
N PRO A 86 -34.43 -16.86 -15.20
CA PRO A 86 -34.63 -17.06 -16.62
C PRO A 86 -34.03 -18.41 -17.04
N GLU A 87 -34.87 -19.30 -17.58
CA GLU A 87 -34.42 -20.60 -18.04
C GLU A 87 -33.58 -20.36 -19.29
N TRP A 88 -32.27 -20.55 -19.15
CA TRP A 88 -31.36 -20.43 -20.26
C TRP A 88 -31.34 -21.78 -20.98
N ASP A 89 -31.90 -21.82 -22.19
CA ASP A 89 -31.72 -22.98 -23.04
C ASP A 89 -30.25 -23.06 -23.46
N ASP A 90 -29.54 -23.98 -22.82
CA ASP A 90 -28.12 -24.20 -23.06
C ASP A 90 -27.84 -24.69 -24.50
N HIS A 91 -28.87 -25.13 -25.24
CA HIS A 91 -28.79 -25.74 -26.56
C HIS A 91 -29.28 -24.83 -27.70
N ALA A 92 -30.22 -23.91 -27.46
CA ALA A 92 -30.83 -23.10 -28.51
C ALA A 92 -30.08 -21.79 -28.86
N GLU A 93 -29.01 -21.44 -28.13
CA GLU A 93 -28.30 -20.15 -28.23
C GLU A 93 -29.18 -18.89 -28.00
N ASP A 94 -30.45 -19.06 -27.65
CA ASP A 94 -31.43 -18.00 -27.44
C ASP A 94 -31.76 -17.81 -25.95
N VAL A 95 -32.16 -16.60 -25.59
CA VAL A 95 -32.51 -16.25 -24.19
C VAL A 95 -34.02 -16.28 -24.02
N THR A 96 -34.51 -17.25 -23.25
CA THR A 96 -35.90 -17.28 -22.83
C THR A 96 -36.10 -16.37 -21.61
N TRP A 97 -36.92 -15.33 -21.79
CA TRP A 97 -37.27 -14.39 -20.74
C TRP A 97 -38.53 -14.89 -20.00
N SER A 98 -38.59 -14.76 -18.67
CA SER A 98 -39.80 -15.16 -17.94
C SER A 98 -40.97 -14.19 -18.17
N VAL A 99 -40.66 -12.94 -18.51
CA VAL A 99 -41.60 -11.89 -18.92
C VAL A 99 -40.98 -11.08 -20.06
N PHE A 100 -41.77 -10.63 -21.03
CA PHE A 100 -41.30 -9.74 -22.10
C PHE A 100 -42.04 -8.40 -22.08
N PRO A 101 -41.34 -7.26 -21.98
CA PRO A 101 -39.88 -7.12 -21.85
C PRO A 101 -39.35 -7.64 -20.49
N PRO A 102 -38.09 -8.11 -20.40
CA PRO A 102 -37.54 -8.69 -19.18
C PRO A 102 -37.46 -7.66 -18.06
N SER A 103 -37.66 -8.11 -16.81
CA SER A 103 -37.56 -7.26 -15.62
C SER A 103 -36.14 -6.70 -15.41
N GLU A 104 -36.00 -5.68 -14.54
CA GLU A 104 -34.69 -5.13 -14.17
C GLU A 104 -33.78 -6.23 -13.59
N ARG A 105 -34.34 -7.06 -12.72
CA ARG A 105 -33.66 -8.20 -12.10
C ARG A 105 -33.17 -9.21 -13.14
N GLU A 106 -34.04 -9.65 -14.06
CA GLU A 106 -33.66 -10.59 -15.11
C GLU A 106 -32.58 -10.02 -16.04
N THR A 107 -32.71 -8.73 -16.37
CA THR A 107 -31.72 -8.04 -17.19
C THR A 107 -30.37 -7.98 -16.46
N ALA A 108 -30.35 -7.68 -15.16
CA ALA A 108 -29.13 -7.69 -14.36
C ALA A 108 -28.47 -9.07 -14.30
N LEU A 109 -29.25 -10.13 -14.07
CA LEU A 109 -28.76 -11.51 -14.07
C LEU A 109 -28.16 -11.90 -15.43
N ALA A 110 -28.87 -11.59 -16.52
CA ALA A 110 -28.43 -11.89 -17.88
C ALA A 110 -27.16 -11.10 -18.26
N LEU A 111 -27.06 -9.84 -17.86
CA LEU A 111 -25.86 -9.02 -18.06
C LEU A 111 -24.63 -9.59 -17.33
N CYS A 112 -24.80 -10.31 -16.22
CA CYS A 112 -23.70 -10.92 -15.46
C CYS A 112 -23.45 -12.40 -15.80
N HIS A 113 -24.16 -12.95 -16.79
CA HIS A 113 -24.10 -14.36 -17.13
C HIS A 113 -22.74 -14.78 -17.73
N HIS A 114 -22.33 -16.05 -17.57
CA HIS A 114 -21.06 -16.56 -18.11
C HIS A 114 -21.02 -16.60 -19.65
N ARG A 115 -22.13 -17.00 -20.30
CA ARG A 115 -22.26 -16.99 -21.76
C ARG A 115 -22.36 -15.57 -22.26
N TRP A 116 -21.54 -15.24 -23.25
CA TRP A 116 -21.45 -13.88 -23.77
C TRP A 116 -22.66 -13.51 -24.64
N GLN A 117 -23.28 -14.48 -25.32
CA GLN A 117 -24.50 -14.28 -26.11
C GLN A 117 -25.64 -13.79 -25.22
N VAL A 118 -25.81 -14.40 -24.04
CA VAL A 118 -26.81 -13.98 -23.05
C VAL A 118 -26.56 -12.54 -22.58
N ARG A 119 -25.30 -12.20 -22.30
CA ARG A 119 -24.93 -10.82 -21.94
C ARG A 119 -25.25 -9.86 -23.08
N GLU A 120 -24.94 -10.23 -24.32
CA GLU A 120 -25.19 -9.41 -25.49
C GLU A 120 -26.69 -9.14 -25.70
N ALA A 121 -27.50 -10.20 -25.62
CA ALA A 121 -28.95 -10.13 -25.78
C ALA A 121 -29.62 -9.24 -24.71
N ALA A 122 -29.03 -9.15 -23.52
CA ALA A 122 -29.55 -8.32 -22.42
C ALA A 122 -29.29 -6.81 -22.60
N LEU A 123 -28.27 -6.42 -23.38
CA LEU A 123 -27.83 -5.02 -23.49
C LEU A 123 -28.91 -4.03 -23.94
N PRO A 124 -29.77 -4.32 -24.93
CA PRO A 124 -30.83 -3.40 -25.35
C PRO A 124 -31.79 -3.02 -24.23
N PHE A 125 -32.09 -3.96 -23.33
CA PHE A 125 -33.06 -3.76 -22.25
C PHE A 125 -32.52 -2.93 -21.08
N ALA A 126 -31.21 -2.69 -21.04
CA ALA A 126 -30.57 -1.88 -20.00
C ALA A 126 -30.57 -0.38 -20.30
N ALA A 127 -30.69 0.03 -21.58
CA ALA A 127 -30.57 1.42 -21.98
C ALA A 127 -31.61 2.35 -21.32
N ALA A 128 -32.83 1.84 -21.12
CA ALA A 128 -33.94 2.59 -20.53
C ALA A 128 -34.01 2.46 -18.99
N ARG A 129 -33.01 1.83 -18.37
CA ARG A 129 -33.02 1.50 -16.94
C ARG A 129 -31.80 2.10 -16.25
N PRO A 130 -31.92 3.30 -15.66
CA PRO A 130 -30.80 3.98 -15.04
C PRO A 130 -30.13 3.18 -13.91
N GLY A 131 -30.87 2.29 -13.23
CA GLY A 131 -30.34 1.36 -12.22
C GLY A 131 -29.34 0.32 -12.77
N LEU A 132 -29.33 0.07 -14.08
CA LEU A 132 -28.45 -0.90 -14.74
C LEU A 132 -27.22 -0.28 -15.41
N LEU A 133 -27.07 1.05 -15.37
CA LEU A 133 -25.88 1.72 -15.92
C LEU A 133 -24.56 1.19 -15.37
N PRO A 134 -24.43 0.86 -14.06
CA PRO A 134 -23.21 0.25 -13.54
C PRO A 134 -22.81 -1.05 -14.26
N LEU A 135 -23.77 -1.90 -14.60
CA LEU A 135 -23.52 -3.14 -15.35
C LEU A 135 -23.10 -2.85 -16.80
N LEU A 136 -23.68 -1.82 -17.44
CA LEU A 136 -23.21 -1.38 -18.75
C LEU A 136 -21.76 -0.91 -18.72
N VAL A 137 -21.35 -0.16 -17.69
CA VAL A 137 -19.95 0.25 -17.49
C VAL A 137 -19.03 -0.98 -17.35
N ILE A 138 -19.45 -2.00 -16.59
CA ILE A 138 -18.69 -3.27 -16.51
C ILE A 138 -18.58 -3.94 -17.89
N ARG A 139 -19.67 -4.00 -18.65
CA ARG A 139 -19.68 -4.63 -19.99
C ARG A 139 -18.90 -3.84 -21.04
N CYS A 140 -18.66 -2.54 -20.87
CA CYS A 140 -17.70 -1.79 -21.70
C CYS A 140 -16.26 -2.32 -21.61
N ALA A 141 -15.95 -3.17 -20.63
CA ALA A 141 -14.68 -3.87 -20.46
C ALA A 141 -14.81 -5.40 -20.66
N ASP A 142 -15.88 -5.89 -21.32
CA ASP A 142 -16.05 -7.32 -21.58
C ASP A 142 -14.89 -7.88 -22.42
N ARG A 143 -14.57 -9.17 -22.25
CA ARG A 143 -13.53 -9.85 -23.04
C ARG A 143 -13.97 -10.06 -24.49
N ARG A 144 -15.28 -10.23 -24.74
CA ARG A 144 -15.83 -10.45 -26.08
C ARG A 144 -16.14 -9.13 -26.76
N ALA A 145 -15.62 -8.93 -27.96
CA ALA A 145 -15.83 -7.72 -28.74
C ALA A 145 -17.31 -7.41 -29.01
N PRO A 146 -18.17 -8.37 -29.41
CA PRO A 146 -19.59 -8.09 -29.66
C PRO A 146 -20.30 -7.48 -28.43
N VAL A 147 -20.13 -8.11 -27.25
CA VAL A 147 -20.70 -7.61 -25.99
C VAL A 147 -20.18 -6.21 -25.68
N ARG A 148 -18.87 -6.03 -25.76
CA ARG A 148 -18.22 -4.78 -25.37
C ARG A 148 -18.62 -3.61 -26.27
N ASP A 149 -18.62 -3.82 -27.58
CA ASP A 149 -18.91 -2.75 -28.54
C ASP A 149 -20.39 -2.39 -28.53
N ARG A 150 -21.27 -3.39 -28.35
CA ARG A 150 -22.69 -3.14 -28.10
C ARG A 150 -22.90 -2.40 -26.78
N ALA A 151 -22.22 -2.81 -25.69
CA ALA A 151 -22.34 -2.15 -24.39
C ALA A 151 -21.88 -0.69 -24.43
N ARG A 152 -20.82 -0.37 -25.17
CA ARG A 152 -20.36 1.03 -25.36
C ARG A 152 -21.40 1.88 -26.09
N ARG A 153 -22.02 1.34 -27.15
CA ARG A 153 -23.11 2.05 -27.86
C ARG A 153 -24.33 2.24 -26.95
N THR A 154 -24.74 1.19 -26.25
CA THR A 154 -25.86 1.21 -25.31
C THR A 154 -25.61 2.20 -24.17
N LEU A 155 -24.41 2.20 -23.58
CA LEU A 155 -24.03 3.12 -22.51
C LEU A 155 -24.06 4.56 -23.00
N ARG A 156 -23.49 4.85 -24.19
CA ARG A 156 -23.55 6.19 -24.77
C ARG A 156 -24.99 6.68 -24.92
N ALA A 157 -25.83 5.88 -25.58
CA ALA A 157 -27.24 6.24 -25.78
C ALA A 157 -28.00 6.39 -24.45
N ALA A 158 -27.62 5.68 -23.40
CA ALA A 158 -28.21 5.83 -22.08
C ALA A 158 -27.72 7.09 -21.35
N LEU A 159 -26.44 7.45 -21.50
CA LEU A 159 -25.84 8.66 -20.95
C LEU A 159 -26.27 9.94 -21.67
N ASP A 160 -26.74 9.85 -22.92
CA ASP A 160 -27.31 10.98 -23.66
C ASP A 160 -28.73 11.35 -23.18
N ARG A 161 -29.36 10.52 -22.34
CA ARG A 161 -30.67 10.80 -21.73
C ARG A 161 -30.53 11.60 -20.43
N PRO A 162 -31.52 12.45 -20.06
CA PRO A 162 -31.48 13.23 -18.82
C PRO A 162 -31.18 12.40 -17.56
N GLU A 163 -31.85 11.26 -17.38
CA GLU A 163 -31.67 10.41 -16.19
C GLU A 163 -30.31 9.71 -16.13
N GLY A 164 -29.67 9.57 -17.30
CA GLY A 164 -28.32 9.03 -17.46
C GLY A 164 -27.26 10.07 -17.13
N VAL A 165 -27.41 11.30 -17.62
CA VAL A 165 -26.54 12.44 -17.30
C VAL A 165 -26.51 12.67 -15.78
N GLU A 166 -27.67 12.68 -15.12
CA GLU A 166 -27.78 12.85 -13.66
C GLU A 166 -27.00 11.79 -12.87
N ARG A 167 -26.90 10.56 -13.40
CA ARG A 167 -26.19 9.44 -12.74
C ARG A 167 -24.73 9.30 -13.16
N ALA A 168 -24.30 9.95 -14.24
CA ALA A 168 -22.98 9.77 -14.83
C ALA A 168 -21.86 10.00 -13.81
N ALA A 169 -21.97 11.06 -12.99
CA ALA A 169 -20.98 11.40 -11.96
C ALA A 169 -20.81 10.28 -10.91
N GLY A 170 -21.90 9.59 -10.54
CA GLY A 170 -21.88 8.46 -9.61
C GLY A 170 -21.22 7.20 -10.19
N LEU A 171 -21.10 7.09 -11.51
CA LEU A 171 -20.46 5.95 -12.18
C LEU A 171 -18.93 6.07 -12.24
N VAL A 172 -18.37 7.26 -12.00
CA VAL A 172 -16.93 7.53 -12.14
C VAL A 172 -16.07 6.61 -11.25
N PRO A 173 -16.35 6.42 -9.94
CA PRO A 173 -15.56 5.50 -9.12
C PRO A 173 -15.49 4.08 -9.69
N LEU A 174 -16.61 3.56 -10.18
CA LEU A 174 -16.68 2.24 -10.82
C LEU A 174 -15.90 2.22 -12.14
N ALA A 175 -16.08 3.23 -12.98
CA ALA A 175 -15.39 3.32 -14.26
C ALA A 175 -13.86 3.43 -14.11
N VAL A 176 -13.38 4.14 -13.08
CA VAL A 176 -11.96 4.21 -12.71
C VAL A 176 -11.42 2.85 -12.26
N GLN A 177 -12.21 2.09 -11.50
CA GLN A 177 -11.81 0.73 -11.09
C GLN A 177 -11.77 -0.26 -12.26
N LEU A 178 -12.56 -0.03 -13.30
CA LEU A 178 -12.63 -0.90 -14.47
C LEU A 178 -11.64 -0.48 -15.57
N SER A 179 -11.22 0.78 -15.62
CA SER A 179 -10.30 1.28 -16.65
C SER A 179 -8.92 0.65 -16.59
N ILE A 180 -8.52 0.12 -15.43
CA ILE A 180 -7.28 -0.65 -15.28
C ILE A 180 -7.35 -2.05 -15.91
N ARG A 181 -8.55 -2.52 -16.29
CA ARG A 181 -8.74 -3.78 -17.03
C ARG A 181 -8.47 -3.55 -18.52
N PRO A 182 -8.06 -4.58 -19.27
CA PRO A 182 -8.02 -4.50 -20.73
C PRO A 182 -9.35 -3.97 -21.29
N HIS A 183 -9.27 -3.00 -22.20
CA HIS A 183 -10.40 -2.36 -22.87
C HIS A 183 -11.35 -1.49 -22.01
N GLY A 184 -11.09 -1.34 -20.71
CA GLY A 184 -11.95 -0.57 -19.80
C GLY A 184 -11.87 0.94 -19.95
N GLY A 185 -10.80 1.47 -20.56
CA GLY A 185 -10.59 2.91 -20.73
C GLY A 185 -11.71 3.62 -21.50
N THR A 186 -12.30 2.97 -22.50
CA THR A 186 -13.42 3.55 -23.28
C THR A 186 -14.67 3.79 -22.42
N GLY A 187 -14.96 2.89 -21.47
CA GLY A 187 -16.09 3.07 -20.56
C GLY A 187 -15.90 4.29 -19.66
N LEU A 188 -14.68 4.47 -19.12
CA LEU A 188 -14.33 5.67 -18.35
C LEU A 188 -14.45 6.95 -19.18
N ALA A 189 -13.98 6.95 -20.43
CA ALA A 189 -14.09 8.11 -21.31
C ALA A 189 -15.56 8.51 -21.54
N LEU A 190 -16.45 7.55 -21.83
CA LEU A 190 -17.88 7.80 -22.00
C LEU A 190 -18.51 8.42 -20.76
N VAL A 191 -18.23 7.86 -19.58
CA VAL A 191 -18.76 8.37 -18.31
C VAL A 191 -18.23 9.78 -18.03
N LEU A 192 -16.94 10.05 -18.27
CA LEU A 192 -16.36 11.38 -18.05
C LEU A 192 -16.88 12.44 -19.03
N THR A 193 -17.22 12.06 -20.27
CA THR A 193 -17.87 12.96 -21.23
C THR A 193 -19.27 13.34 -20.76
N ALA A 194 -20.04 12.39 -20.21
CA ALA A 194 -21.38 12.64 -19.69
C ALA A 194 -21.38 13.33 -18.32
N ALA A 195 -20.27 13.28 -17.58
CA ALA A 195 -20.09 13.92 -16.27
C ALA A 195 -19.00 15.01 -16.33
N PRO A 196 -19.29 16.18 -16.95
CA PRO A 196 -18.32 17.28 -17.02
C PRO A 196 -17.98 17.82 -15.62
N VAL A 197 -18.97 17.88 -14.73
CA VAL A 197 -18.81 18.25 -13.32
C VAL A 197 -18.79 16.99 -12.47
N LEU A 198 -17.73 16.84 -11.67
CA LEU A 198 -17.55 15.69 -10.79
C LEU A 198 -17.94 16.05 -9.34
N PRO A 199 -18.49 15.10 -8.56
CA PRO A 199 -18.98 15.39 -7.23
C PRO A 199 -17.80 15.60 -6.24
N PRO A 200 -17.94 16.49 -5.24
CA PRO A 200 -16.92 16.69 -4.21
C PRO A 200 -16.60 15.44 -3.38
N SER A 201 -17.49 14.45 -3.37
CA SER A 201 -17.31 13.16 -2.68
C SER A 201 -16.40 12.18 -3.44
N LEU A 202 -16.06 12.45 -4.71
CA LEU A 202 -15.27 11.55 -5.55
C LEU A 202 -13.90 11.19 -4.95
N PRO A 203 -13.10 12.12 -4.38
CA PRO A 203 -11.80 11.77 -3.81
C PRO A 203 -11.91 10.71 -2.70
N ALA A 204 -12.91 10.83 -1.82
CA ALA A 204 -13.14 9.85 -0.74
C ALA A 204 -13.53 8.48 -1.31
N ALA A 205 -14.42 8.45 -2.31
CA ALA A 205 -14.84 7.21 -2.97
C ALA A 205 -13.67 6.50 -3.68
N VAL A 206 -12.78 7.26 -4.34
CA VAL A 206 -11.58 6.73 -4.97
C VAL A 206 -10.61 6.18 -3.93
N LEU A 207 -10.35 6.92 -2.85
CA LEU A 207 -9.41 6.52 -1.80
C LEU A 207 -9.85 5.25 -1.05
N ALA A 208 -11.16 5.07 -0.87
CA ALA A 208 -11.74 3.85 -0.29
C ALA A 208 -11.53 2.60 -1.17
N GLY A 209 -11.24 2.78 -2.46
CA GLY A 209 -11.04 1.68 -3.41
C GLY A 209 -9.90 0.74 -3.01
N ARG A 210 -10.12 -0.58 -3.18
CA ARG A 210 -9.13 -1.59 -2.75
C ARG A 210 -7.91 -1.68 -3.67
N ARG A 211 -8.07 -1.31 -4.95
CA ARG A 211 -7.04 -1.51 -5.99
C ARG A 211 -6.06 -0.32 -6.06
N PRO A 212 -4.75 -0.51 -5.78
CA PRO A 212 -3.76 0.59 -5.77
C PRO A 212 -3.70 1.40 -7.06
N ARG A 213 -3.67 0.74 -8.22
CA ARG A 213 -3.63 1.41 -9.53
C ARG A 213 -4.89 2.26 -9.80
N ALA A 214 -6.06 1.78 -9.38
CA ALA A 214 -7.31 2.54 -9.54
C ALA A 214 -7.33 3.77 -8.63
N ARG A 215 -6.83 3.64 -7.38
CA ARG A 215 -6.66 4.81 -6.49
C ARG A 215 -5.76 5.87 -7.12
N LEU A 216 -4.60 5.46 -7.64
CA LEU A 216 -3.65 6.38 -8.26
C LEU A 216 -4.27 7.12 -9.45
N LEU A 217 -4.95 6.38 -10.36
CA LEU A 217 -5.63 6.98 -11.50
C LEU A 217 -6.75 7.94 -11.09
N GLY A 218 -7.60 7.52 -10.15
CA GLY A 218 -8.71 8.34 -9.69
C GLY A 218 -8.25 9.60 -8.95
N ILE A 219 -7.15 9.53 -8.20
CA ILE A 219 -6.53 10.72 -7.59
C ILE A 219 -5.97 11.65 -8.64
N GLY A 220 -5.31 11.13 -9.68
CA GLY A 220 -4.88 11.93 -10.84
C GLY A 220 -6.06 12.70 -11.43
N LEU A 221 -7.17 12.01 -11.71
CA LEU A 221 -8.40 12.64 -12.19
C LEU A 221 -8.93 13.72 -11.23
N CYS A 222 -8.93 13.46 -9.91
CA CYS A 222 -9.39 14.44 -8.92
C CYS A 222 -8.51 15.70 -8.92
N LEU A 223 -7.20 15.55 -9.09
CA LEU A 223 -6.26 16.66 -9.20
C LEU A 223 -6.49 17.47 -10.49
N ASP A 224 -6.60 16.78 -11.63
CA ASP A 224 -6.85 17.40 -12.94
C ASP A 224 -8.16 18.20 -12.97
N ARG A 225 -9.15 17.77 -12.18
CA ARG A 225 -10.48 18.42 -12.06
C ARG A 225 -10.58 19.39 -10.88
N GLY A 226 -9.49 19.65 -10.16
CA GLY A 226 -9.47 20.60 -9.05
C GLY A 226 -10.29 20.17 -7.81
N LEU A 227 -10.64 18.88 -7.69
CA LEU A 227 -11.46 18.35 -6.59
C LEU A 227 -10.70 18.16 -5.26
N LEU A 228 -9.39 18.38 -5.27
CA LEU A 228 -8.53 18.27 -4.10
C LEU A 228 -7.87 19.62 -3.81
N PRO A 229 -8.54 20.53 -3.07
CA PRO A 229 -7.92 21.77 -2.61
C PRO A 229 -6.84 21.47 -1.57
N SER A 230 -6.03 22.47 -1.23
CA SER A 230 -4.78 22.27 -0.47
C SER A 230 -4.97 21.60 0.90
N GLY A 231 -6.05 21.90 1.61
CA GLY A 231 -6.37 21.27 2.91
C GLY A 231 -6.57 19.75 2.80
N PRO A 232 -7.62 19.26 2.11
CA PRO A 232 -7.83 17.84 1.87
C PRO A 232 -6.64 17.15 1.19
N LEU A 233 -5.94 17.85 0.29
CA LEU A 233 -4.74 17.30 -0.34
C LEU A 233 -3.62 17.03 0.67
N THR A 234 -3.42 17.94 1.62
CA THR A 234 -2.46 17.79 2.72
C THR A 234 -2.84 16.62 3.62
N GLU A 235 -4.12 16.47 3.98
CA GLU A 235 -4.60 15.33 4.75
C GLU A 235 -4.28 14.00 4.05
N VAL A 236 -4.52 13.92 2.73
CA VAL A 236 -4.17 12.73 1.94
C VAL A 236 -2.66 12.48 1.97
N ILE A 237 -1.80 13.49 1.85
CA ILE A 237 -0.34 13.32 1.92
C ILE A 237 0.10 12.72 3.27
N LEU A 238 -0.50 13.18 4.36
CA LEU A 238 -0.11 12.77 5.71
C LEU A 238 -0.65 11.37 6.09
N THR A 239 -1.81 10.99 5.57
CA THR A 239 -2.52 9.75 5.95
C THR A 239 -2.43 8.63 4.92
N ALA A 240 -2.11 8.92 3.65
CA ALA A 240 -2.17 7.93 2.57
C ALA A 240 -1.24 6.75 2.81
N ARG A 241 -1.81 5.54 2.86
CA ARG A 241 -1.05 4.29 2.99
C ARG A 241 -0.19 3.99 1.77
N ASP A 242 -0.63 4.44 0.60
CA ASP A 242 0.00 4.17 -0.68
C ASP A 242 1.10 5.21 -1.00
N ARG A 243 2.34 4.73 -1.19
CA ARG A 243 3.49 5.59 -1.48
C ARG A 243 3.34 6.34 -2.80
N ALA A 244 2.72 5.73 -3.81
CA ALA A 244 2.53 6.35 -5.12
C ALA A 244 1.50 7.48 -5.06
N VAL A 245 0.38 7.26 -4.37
CA VAL A 245 -0.63 8.31 -4.13
C VAL A 245 -0.03 9.46 -3.33
N ARG A 246 0.71 9.16 -2.26
CA ARG A 246 1.38 10.18 -1.45
C ARG A 246 2.33 11.03 -2.27
N ARG A 247 3.13 10.40 -3.14
CA ARG A 247 4.07 11.11 -4.02
C ARG A 247 3.32 12.01 -5.01
N LEU A 248 2.31 11.48 -5.71
CA LEU A 248 1.49 12.23 -6.66
C LEU A 248 0.85 13.47 -5.99
N CYS A 249 0.23 13.29 -4.82
CA CYS A 249 -0.37 14.38 -4.08
C CYS A 249 0.68 15.40 -3.59
N THR A 250 1.86 14.94 -3.16
CA THR A 250 2.97 15.81 -2.74
C THR A 250 3.42 16.67 -3.92
N ASP A 251 3.67 16.06 -5.08
CA ASP A 251 4.10 16.76 -6.28
C ASP A 251 3.05 17.81 -6.71
N ALA A 252 1.76 17.46 -6.64
CA ALA A 252 0.66 18.37 -6.96
C ALA A 252 0.51 19.53 -5.96
N LEU A 253 0.71 19.30 -4.65
CA LEU A 253 0.70 20.37 -3.65
C LEU A 253 1.89 21.31 -3.85
N LEU A 254 3.08 20.75 -4.11
CA LEU A 254 4.29 21.54 -4.34
C LEU A 254 4.24 22.38 -5.62
N ALA A 255 3.47 21.96 -6.62
CA ALA A 255 3.19 22.76 -7.81
C ALA A 255 2.33 24.01 -7.51
N ARG A 256 1.64 24.05 -6.36
CA ARG A 256 0.85 25.21 -5.90
C ARG A 256 1.66 26.19 -5.04
N VAL A 257 2.88 25.81 -4.63
CA VAL A 257 3.72 26.65 -3.79
C VAL A 257 4.29 27.79 -4.63
N THR A 258 3.92 29.01 -4.26
CA THR A 258 4.40 30.26 -4.87
C THR A 258 5.36 30.99 -3.94
N ALA A 259 6.06 31.99 -4.48
CA ALA A 259 6.90 32.86 -3.66
C ALA A 259 6.07 33.53 -2.56
N GLY A 260 6.57 33.51 -1.33
CA GLY A 260 5.88 34.00 -0.14
C GLY A 260 5.06 32.94 0.59
N ASP A 261 4.59 31.89 -0.09
CA ASP A 261 3.75 30.80 0.45
C ASP A 261 2.81 31.27 1.58
N PRO A 262 1.87 32.20 1.29
CA PRO A 262 1.09 32.89 2.32
C PRO A 262 0.24 31.93 3.15
N ASP A 263 -0.24 30.85 2.53
CA ASP A 263 -1.04 29.80 3.16
C ASP A 263 -0.19 28.80 3.96
N ARG A 264 1.15 28.97 3.97
CA ARG A 264 2.13 28.10 4.62
C ARG A 264 1.91 26.62 4.31
N LEU A 265 1.74 26.30 3.03
CA LEU A 265 1.43 24.95 2.56
C LEU A 265 2.53 23.94 2.91
N LEU A 266 3.76 24.42 3.13
CA LEU A 266 4.91 23.57 3.47
C LEU A 266 4.92 23.10 4.93
N ASP A 267 4.33 23.85 5.87
CA ASP A 267 4.51 23.61 7.32
C ASP A 267 4.11 22.19 7.76
N PRO A 268 2.95 21.65 7.33
CA PRO A 268 2.58 20.27 7.69
C PRO A 268 3.52 19.24 7.07
N LEU A 269 4.08 19.52 5.89
CA LEU A 269 4.97 18.58 5.19
C LEU A 269 6.38 18.60 5.76
N LEU A 270 6.87 19.74 6.28
CA LEU A 270 8.17 19.88 6.94
C LEU A 270 8.25 19.05 8.24
N THR A 271 7.11 18.72 8.85
CA THR A 271 7.01 17.91 10.07
C THR A 271 6.52 16.48 9.82
N ALA A 272 6.23 16.12 8.56
CA ALA A 272 5.68 14.82 8.20
C ALA A 272 6.60 13.65 8.65
N SER A 273 6.02 12.52 9.04
CA SER A 273 6.81 11.33 9.41
C SER A 273 7.62 10.75 8.23
N SER A 274 7.10 10.91 7.00
CA SER A 274 7.75 10.50 5.76
C SER A 274 8.93 11.41 5.41
N ALA A 275 10.15 10.87 5.48
CA ALA A 275 11.35 11.58 5.09
C ALA A 275 11.35 12.02 3.61
N VAL A 276 10.68 11.28 2.72
CA VAL A 276 10.52 11.69 1.32
C VAL A 276 9.67 12.95 1.22
N THR A 277 8.57 13.02 1.97
CA THR A 277 7.68 14.17 2.01
C THR A 277 8.37 15.39 2.62
N ARG A 278 9.04 15.23 3.77
CA ARG A 278 9.84 16.30 4.38
C ARG A 278 10.90 16.83 3.43
N SER A 279 11.65 15.93 2.78
CA SER A 279 12.71 16.29 1.84
C SER A 279 12.19 17.12 0.67
N SER A 280 11.05 16.74 0.09
CA SER A 280 10.43 17.51 -0.99
C SER A 280 9.94 18.89 -0.53
N ALA A 281 9.40 18.99 0.69
CA ALA A 281 9.00 20.28 1.26
C ALA A 281 10.20 21.18 1.58
N VAL A 282 11.27 20.64 2.16
CA VAL A 282 12.52 21.37 2.39
C VAL A 282 13.08 21.90 1.07
N ALA A 283 13.11 21.09 0.02
CA ALA A 283 13.56 21.53 -1.31
C ALA A 283 12.70 22.66 -1.90
N ALA A 284 11.43 22.77 -1.51
CA ALA A 284 10.52 23.80 -1.96
C ALA A 284 10.63 25.13 -1.16
N LEU A 285 11.32 25.16 -0.01
CA LEU A 285 11.49 26.36 0.81
C LEU A 285 12.11 27.53 0.02
N HIS A 286 13.11 27.26 -0.82
CA HIS A 286 13.73 28.30 -1.64
C HIS A 286 12.72 28.96 -2.59
N ARG A 287 11.92 28.15 -3.31
CA ARG A 287 10.86 28.65 -4.20
C ARG A 287 9.79 29.43 -3.43
N ALA A 288 9.51 29.03 -2.20
CA ALA A 288 8.59 29.73 -1.31
C ALA A 288 9.14 31.05 -0.75
N GLY A 289 10.39 31.44 -1.03
CA GLY A 289 11.04 32.60 -0.41
C GLY A 289 11.39 32.39 1.07
N ARG A 290 11.34 31.15 1.54
CA ARG A 290 11.56 30.71 2.93
C ARG A 290 12.87 29.92 3.07
N GLY A 291 13.82 30.08 2.14
CA GLY A 291 15.03 29.27 2.06
C GLY A 291 15.89 29.31 3.33
N ARG A 292 15.90 30.42 4.06
CA ARG A 292 16.60 30.55 5.35
C ARG A 292 16.16 29.52 6.40
N GLU A 293 14.92 29.05 6.35
CA GLU A 293 14.40 28.03 7.27
C GLU A 293 15.06 26.65 7.06
N ALA A 294 15.70 26.41 5.91
CA ALA A 294 16.35 25.14 5.61
C ALA A 294 17.47 24.77 6.60
N VAL A 295 18.05 25.76 7.31
CA VAL A 295 19.05 25.53 8.36
C VAL A 295 18.51 24.63 9.47
N CYS A 296 17.22 24.75 9.82
CA CYS A 296 16.56 23.91 10.83
C CYS A 296 16.54 22.42 10.45
N HIS A 297 16.71 22.12 9.16
CA HIS A 297 16.65 20.76 8.61
C HIS A 297 18.03 20.16 8.31
N LEU A 298 19.13 20.89 8.55
CA LEU A 298 20.50 20.36 8.38
C LEU A 298 20.79 19.22 9.36
N ALA A 299 20.15 19.19 10.52
CA ALA A 299 20.31 18.13 11.52
C ALA A 299 19.19 17.06 11.46
N ASP A 300 18.37 17.00 10.40
CA ASP A 300 17.31 15.99 10.27
C ASP A 300 17.90 14.58 10.34
N PRO A 301 17.21 13.60 10.97
CA PRO A 301 17.69 12.21 11.03
C PRO A 301 17.92 11.57 9.65
N SER A 302 17.17 11.98 8.62
CA SER A 302 17.25 11.44 7.27
C SER A 302 18.31 12.14 6.41
N ALA A 303 19.24 11.35 5.85
CA ALA A 303 20.22 11.84 4.88
C ALA A 303 19.58 12.55 3.68
N ARG A 304 18.41 12.09 3.22
CA ARG A 304 17.69 12.70 2.10
C ARG A 304 17.22 14.12 2.43
N VAL A 305 16.71 14.33 3.64
CA VAL A 305 16.27 15.65 4.10
C VAL A 305 17.47 16.58 4.27
N ARG A 306 18.56 16.10 4.89
CA ARG A 306 19.80 16.89 5.02
C ARG A 306 20.37 17.29 3.67
N THR A 307 20.34 16.41 2.67
CA THR A 307 20.77 16.74 1.30
C THR A 307 19.94 17.86 0.69
N ALA A 308 18.61 17.81 0.83
CA ALA A 308 17.73 18.88 0.37
C ALA A 308 18.01 20.20 1.12
N ALA A 309 18.19 20.14 2.44
CA ALA A 309 18.52 21.29 3.26
C ALA A 309 19.85 21.94 2.84
N ARG A 310 20.91 21.15 2.63
CA ARG A 310 22.21 21.64 2.15
C ARG A 310 22.09 22.32 0.79
N LEU A 311 21.30 21.76 -0.13
CA LEU A 311 21.07 22.37 -1.44
C LEU A 311 20.42 23.75 -1.27
N VAL A 312 19.35 23.85 -0.49
CA VAL A 312 18.65 25.13 -0.28
C VAL A 312 19.53 26.15 0.43
N VAL A 313 20.27 25.76 1.48
CA VAL A 313 21.19 26.66 2.17
C VAL A 313 22.26 27.21 1.23
N ARG A 314 22.77 26.41 0.28
CA ARG A 314 23.69 26.89 -0.76
C ARG A 314 23.03 27.85 -1.74
N LEU A 315 21.77 27.61 -2.12
CA LEU A 315 21.01 28.53 -2.97
C LEU A 315 20.79 29.89 -2.29
N GLU A 316 20.72 29.91 -0.96
CA GLU A 316 20.69 31.14 -0.15
C GLU A 316 22.08 31.77 0.06
N GLY A 317 23.15 31.22 -0.54
CA GLY A 317 24.51 31.75 -0.44
C GLY A 317 25.24 31.43 0.87
N ALA A 318 24.71 30.53 1.71
CA ALA A 318 25.35 30.12 2.97
C ALA A 318 26.11 28.79 2.83
N ASP A 319 27.13 28.59 3.68
CA ASP A 319 27.89 27.32 3.76
C ASP A 319 27.24 26.35 4.76
N PRO A 320 26.63 25.24 4.32
CA PRO A 320 26.11 24.22 5.24
C PRO A 320 27.22 23.54 6.06
N GLY A 321 28.45 23.49 5.55
CA GLY A 321 29.60 22.89 6.22
C GLY A 321 30.00 23.66 7.48
N ALA A 322 29.89 24.99 7.47
CA ALA A 322 30.11 25.84 8.64
C ALA A 322 29.20 25.43 9.81
N TYR A 323 27.90 25.22 9.53
CA TYR A 323 26.95 24.74 10.54
C TYR A 323 27.39 23.43 11.19
N TYR A 324 27.80 22.44 10.39
CA TYR A 324 28.22 21.15 10.94
C TYR A 324 29.53 21.24 11.74
N ARG A 325 30.51 22.01 11.23
CA ARG A 325 31.80 22.22 11.91
C ARG A 325 31.60 22.91 13.26
N GLU A 326 30.81 23.97 13.31
CA GLU A 326 30.49 24.69 14.54
C GLU A 326 29.86 23.76 15.58
N ARG A 327 28.86 22.96 15.18
CA ARG A 327 28.17 22.05 16.10
C ARG A 327 29.02 20.88 16.57
N CYS A 328 29.98 20.42 15.76
CA CYS A 328 30.85 19.31 16.12
C CYS A 328 32.16 19.76 16.80
N ALA A 329 32.46 21.06 16.82
CA ALA A 329 33.70 21.60 17.40
C ALA A 329 33.71 21.59 18.94
N ASP A 330 32.54 21.63 19.58
CA ASP A 330 32.41 21.53 21.04
C ASP A 330 31.58 20.28 21.44
N PRO A 331 32.24 19.12 21.61
CA PRO A 331 31.61 17.89 22.09
C PRO A 331 30.97 17.97 23.48
N ALA A 332 31.35 18.95 24.30
CA ALA A 332 30.90 19.08 25.69
C ALA A 332 29.76 20.10 25.86
N GLY A 333 29.51 20.91 24.83
CA GLY A 333 28.52 21.98 24.83
C GLY A 333 27.06 21.53 24.61
N SER A 334 26.31 22.39 23.90
CA SER A 334 24.88 22.27 23.57
C SER A 334 24.50 20.87 23.03
N PRO A 335 23.24 20.41 23.18
CA PRO A 335 22.82 19.10 22.68
C PRO A 335 23.20 18.91 21.20
N LEU A 336 24.02 17.89 20.94
CA LEU A 336 24.51 17.58 19.60
C LEU A 336 23.57 16.58 18.91
N PRO A 337 22.72 17.02 17.96
CA PRO A 337 21.86 16.09 17.24
C PRO A 337 22.72 15.14 16.38
N PRO A 338 22.47 13.81 16.42
CA PRO A 338 23.19 12.85 15.58
C PRO A 338 23.17 13.19 14.08
N GLY A 339 22.11 13.85 13.60
CA GLY A 339 22.01 14.31 12.21
C GLY A 339 23.08 15.33 11.82
N ALA A 340 23.56 16.18 12.75
CA ALA A 340 24.66 17.11 12.47
C ALA A 340 26.00 16.38 12.31
N VAL A 341 26.22 15.32 13.10
CA VAL A 341 27.41 14.45 12.98
C VAL A 341 27.45 13.75 11.63
N PHE A 342 26.31 13.18 11.20
CA PHE A 342 26.19 12.63 9.86
C PHE A 342 26.35 13.69 8.77
N GLY A 343 25.76 14.87 8.96
CA GLY A 343 25.88 15.98 8.02
C GLY A 343 27.34 16.43 7.83
N LEU A 344 28.15 16.41 8.89
CA LEU A 344 29.59 16.66 8.80
C LEU A 344 30.29 15.59 7.95
N ALA A 345 30.03 14.31 8.19
CA ALA A 345 30.62 13.22 7.41
C ALA A 345 30.17 13.20 5.93
N GLU A 346 28.94 13.64 5.65
CA GLU A 346 28.40 13.71 4.28
C GLU A 346 28.96 14.86 3.46
N SER A 347 29.42 15.93 4.12
CA SER A 347 29.84 17.18 3.47
C SER A 347 31.31 17.51 3.64
N GLY A 348 31.95 16.99 4.67
CA GLY A 348 33.35 17.19 4.96
C GLY A 348 34.20 16.07 4.38
N GLY A 349 35.35 16.43 3.80
CA GLY A 349 36.36 15.48 3.40
C GLY A 349 37.19 14.97 4.58
N PRO A 350 38.43 14.52 4.36
CA PRO A 350 39.32 14.02 5.42
C PRO A 350 39.41 14.89 6.69
N PRO A 351 39.39 16.25 6.63
CA PRO A 351 39.41 17.08 7.84
C PRO A 351 38.23 16.87 8.80
N ALA A 352 37.08 16.39 8.32
CA ALA A 352 35.94 16.08 9.19
C ALA A 352 36.27 14.97 10.19
N ALA A 353 37.14 14.03 9.85
CA ALA A 353 37.52 12.94 10.76
C ALA A 353 38.13 13.47 12.06
N VAL A 354 38.87 14.59 12.02
CA VAL A 354 39.47 15.22 13.20
C VAL A 354 38.40 15.65 14.21
N LEU A 355 37.29 16.19 13.72
CA LEU A 355 36.16 16.62 14.57
C LEU A 355 35.28 15.43 15.02
N LEU A 356 35.20 14.37 14.22
CA LEU A 356 34.40 13.19 14.55
C LEU A 356 35.07 12.26 15.57
N ARG A 357 36.40 12.15 15.59
CA ARG A 357 37.12 11.25 16.51
C ARG A 357 36.80 11.48 17.99
N PRO A 358 36.82 12.72 18.53
CA PRO A 358 36.44 12.98 19.91
C PRO A 358 35.01 12.53 20.25
N LEU A 359 34.09 12.62 19.28
CA LEU A 359 32.67 12.27 19.47
C LEU A 359 32.43 10.76 19.66
N THR A 360 33.41 9.91 19.36
CA THR A 360 33.32 8.46 19.68
C THR A 360 33.34 8.19 21.18
N ARG A 361 33.72 9.17 22.00
CA ARG A 361 33.69 9.10 23.48
C ARG A 361 32.59 9.97 24.11
N HIS A 362 31.66 10.48 23.28
CA HIS A 362 30.58 11.34 23.76
C HIS A 362 29.68 10.63 24.78
N ARG A 363 29.15 11.37 25.76
CA ARG A 363 28.28 10.81 26.82
C ARG A 363 27.04 10.09 26.26
N GLU A 364 26.45 10.63 25.20
CA GLU A 364 25.28 10.06 24.53
C GLU A 364 25.66 9.00 23.49
N GLY A 365 25.16 7.77 23.67
CA GLY A 365 25.47 6.65 22.77
C GLY A 365 24.97 6.83 21.33
N ARG A 366 23.93 7.65 21.10
CA ARG A 366 23.48 7.98 19.74
C ARG A 366 24.49 8.83 18.97
N VAL A 367 25.16 9.76 19.65
CA VAL A 367 26.22 10.59 19.06
C VAL A 367 27.45 9.74 18.80
N ARG A 368 27.86 8.87 19.75
CA ARG A 368 28.95 7.91 19.52
C ARG A 368 28.71 7.03 18.29
N ALA A 369 27.50 6.49 18.16
CA ALA A 369 27.14 5.66 17.02
C ALA A 369 27.18 6.43 15.69
N ALA A 370 26.73 7.69 15.69
CA ALA A 370 26.79 8.56 14.51
C ALA A 370 28.24 8.93 14.15
N ALA A 371 29.09 9.22 15.15
CA ALA A 371 30.49 9.54 14.95
C ALA A 371 31.24 8.35 14.34
N LEU A 372 31.05 7.15 14.89
CA LEU A 372 31.65 5.92 14.36
C LEU A 372 31.18 5.63 12.93
N ALA A 373 29.88 5.82 12.66
CA ALA A 373 29.34 5.67 11.31
C ALA A 373 29.88 6.71 10.33
N GLY A 374 30.07 7.96 10.78
CA GLY A 374 30.66 9.04 10.00
C GLY A 374 32.13 8.80 9.69
N LEU A 375 32.94 8.38 10.67
CA LEU A 375 34.34 7.99 10.45
C LEU A 375 34.45 6.85 9.45
N ARG A 376 33.56 5.85 9.53
CA ARG A 376 33.49 4.76 8.54
C ARG A 376 33.15 5.27 7.14
N MET A 377 32.26 6.26 7.00
CA MET A 377 31.94 6.86 5.71
C MET A 377 33.14 7.59 5.09
N LEU A 378 34.04 8.11 5.92
CA LEU A 378 35.26 8.80 5.52
C LEU A 378 36.48 7.88 5.40
N ASP A 379 36.30 6.56 5.53
CA ASP A 379 37.38 5.56 5.58
C ASP A 379 38.47 5.90 6.62
N ALA A 380 38.03 6.45 7.77
CA ALA A 380 38.90 6.97 8.82
C ALA A 380 38.83 6.14 10.11
N VAL A 381 38.50 4.86 10.02
CA VAL A 381 38.44 3.91 11.15
C VAL A 381 39.48 2.81 11.00
N SER A 382 40.10 2.39 12.10
CA SER A 382 40.91 1.16 12.13
C SER A 382 40.11 -0.05 12.65
N PRO A 383 40.47 -1.28 12.27
CA PRO A 383 39.88 -2.49 12.86
C PRO A 383 39.91 -2.49 14.39
N ASP A 384 41.03 -2.05 15.00
CA ASP A 384 41.18 -1.98 16.46
C ASP A 384 40.16 -1.01 17.11
N GLU A 385 39.95 0.17 16.50
CA GLU A 385 38.95 1.13 16.98
C GLU A 385 37.53 0.53 16.91
N LEU A 386 37.24 -0.23 15.85
CA LEU A 386 35.95 -0.88 15.69
C LEU A 386 35.77 -2.05 16.66
N MET A 387 36.83 -2.83 16.92
CA MET A 387 36.82 -3.90 17.91
C MET A 387 36.54 -3.35 19.30
N ALA A 388 37.22 -2.28 19.71
CA ALA A 388 36.97 -1.61 20.99
C ALA A 388 35.52 -1.10 21.10
N ALA A 389 34.93 -0.61 20.00
CA ALA A 389 33.54 -0.13 19.98
C ALA A 389 32.49 -1.25 20.14
N MET A 390 32.88 -2.52 20.02
CA MET A 390 31.98 -3.65 20.28
C MET A 390 31.67 -3.84 21.77
N ASP A 391 32.51 -3.29 22.65
CA ASP A 391 32.30 -3.29 24.11
C ASP A 391 31.44 -2.10 24.59
N ASP A 392 30.94 -1.25 23.67
CA ASP A 392 30.10 -0.11 24.05
C ASP A 392 28.77 -0.57 24.65
N PRO A 393 28.30 0.02 25.78
CA PRO A 393 27.06 -0.39 26.42
C PRO A 393 25.80 -0.08 25.59
N HIS A 394 25.90 0.77 24.58
CA HIS A 394 24.76 1.26 23.80
C HIS A 394 24.61 0.45 22.48
N PRO A 395 23.52 -0.32 22.29
CA PRO A 395 23.41 -1.27 21.18
C PRO A 395 23.56 -0.68 19.77
N PRO A 396 23.11 0.55 19.48
CA PRO A 396 23.41 1.22 18.21
C PRO A 396 24.89 1.40 17.89
N VAL A 397 25.78 1.57 18.88
CA VAL A 397 27.24 1.69 18.65
C VAL A 397 27.78 0.34 18.19
N VAL A 398 27.49 -0.71 18.95
CA VAL A 398 27.87 -2.10 18.63
C VAL A 398 27.35 -2.52 17.25
N ARG A 399 26.11 -2.16 16.91
CA ARG A 399 25.54 -2.43 15.58
C ARG A 399 26.33 -1.74 14.46
N THR A 400 26.75 -0.48 14.67
CA THR A 400 27.57 0.27 13.72
C THR A 400 28.97 -0.32 13.61
N ALA A 401 29.61 -0.61 14.73
CA ALA A 401 30.94 -1.24 14.79
C ALA A 401 30.95 -2.58 14.04
N ARG A 402 29.98 -3.45 14.30
CA ARG A 402 29.77 -4.71 13.59
C ARG A 402 29.64 -4.53 12.08
N LYS A 403 28.81 -3.58 11.63
CA LYS A 403 28.65 -3.27 10.19
C LYS A 403 29.98 -2.80 9.58
N ALA A 404 30.75 -2.02 10.32
CA ALA A 404 32.05 -1.51 9.90
C ALA A 404 33.14 -2.60 9.85
N LEU A 405 33.09 -3.57 10.78
CA LEU A 405 34.03 -4.69 10.86
C LEU A 405 33.78 -5.78 9.83
N THR A 406 32.57 -5.87 9.28
CA THR A 406 32.18 -6.97 8.38
C THR A 406 33.16 -7.15 7.20
N PRO A 407 33.64 -6.08 6.51
CA PRO A 407 34.64 -6.21 5.46
C PRO A 407 36.03 -6.68 5.94
N TYR A 408 36.36 -6.45 7.22
CA TYR A 408 37.66 -6.81 7.82
C TYR A 408 37.59 -8.12 8.60
N VAL A 409 36.47 -8.86 8.56
CA VAL A 409 36.20 -9.95 9.50
C VAL A 409 37.26 -11.05 9.49
N LEU A 410 37.95 -11.28 8.37
CA LEU A 410 39.03 -12.26 8.23
C LEU A 410 40.39 -11.79 8.80
N LEU A 411 40.51 -10.49 9.12
CA LEU A 411 41.71 -9.90 9.71
C LEU A 411 41.60 -9.78 11.24
N VAL A 412 40.43 -10.09 11.80
CA VAL A 412 40.16 -9.99 13.23
C VAL A 412 40.51 -11.32 13.90
N PRO A 413 41.11 -11.33 15.10
CA PRO A 413 41.53 -12.58 15.73
C PRO A 413 40.36 -13.52 16.03
N GLU A 414 40.51 -14.82 15.73
CA GLU A 414 39.44 -15.82 15.93
C GLU A 414 39.01 -15.90 17.40
N GLU A 415 39.98 -15.79 18.32
CA GLU A 415 39.75 -15.80 19.77
C GLU A 415 38.91 -14.61 20.24
N TRP A 416 39.07 -13.45 19.61
CA TRP A 416 38.28 -12.27 19.94
C TRP A 416 36.83 -12.44 19.46
N LEU A 417 36.63 -12.99 18.25
CA LEU A 417 35.29 -13.31 17.74
C LEU A 417 34.56 -14.33 18.62
N ALA A 418 35.27 -15.35 19.10
CA ALA A 418 34.72 -16.32 20.05
C ALA A 418 34.36 -15.66 21.41
N ALA A 419 35.19 -14.75 21.90
CA ALA A 419 34.94 -14.04 23.16
C ALA A 419 33.71 -13.10 23.13
N LEU A 420 33.30 -12.62 21.95
CA LEU A 420 32.09 -11.78 21.82
C LEU A 420 30.80 -12.54 22.13
N VAL A 421 30.77 -13.86 21.89
CA VAL A 421 29.57 -14.68 22.04
C VAL A 421 29.54 -15.46 23.36
N ALA A 422 30.62 -15.39 24.14
CA ALA A 422 30.76 -16.03 25.43
C ALA A 422 29.61 -15.70 26.40
N ALA A 423 29.30 -16.66 27.27
CA ALA A 423 28.35 -16.46 28.36
C ALA A 423 28.80 -15.29 29.26
N GLY A 424 27.84 -14.48 29.72
CA GLY A 424 28.10 -13.29 30.54
C GLY A 424 28.31 -11.98 29.78
N ARG A 425 28.43 -12.02 28.44
CA ARG A 425 28.39 -10.81 27.62
C ARG A 425 26.95 -10.29 27.45
N PRO A 426 26.73 -8.98 27.26
CA PRO A 426 25.40 -8.45 26.98
C PRO A 426 24.79 -9.06 25.70
N ALA A 427 23.50 -9.39 25.73
CA ALA A 427 22.81 -10.06 24.61
C ALA A 427 22.98 -9.36 23.25
N HIS A 428 23.03 -8.03 23.22
CA HIS A 428 23.23 -7.28 21.97
C HIS A 428 24.66 -7.41 21.40
N VAL A 429 25.68 -7.58 22.26
CA VAL A 429 27.07 -7.86 21.86
C VAL A 429 27.16 -9.29 21.32
N ARG A 430 26.56 -10.25 22.02
CA ARG A 430 26.53 -11.66 21.61
C ARG A 430 25.88 -11.84 20.23
N ARG A 431 24.70 -11.23 20.02
CA ARG A 431 24.04 -11.23 18.69
C ARG A 431 24.89 -10.58 17.60
N ALA A 432 25.60 -9.49 17.92
CA ALA A 432 26.50 -8.86 16.96
C ALA A 432 27.72 -9.74 16.64
N GLY A 433 28.28 -10.43 17.63
CA GLY A 433 29.35 -11.42 17.48
C GLY A 433 28.93 -12.62 16.64
N LEU A 434 27.74 -13.17 16.87
CA LEU A 434 27.15 -14.25 16.05
C LEU A 434 27.10 -13.87 14.57
N ARG A 435 26.69 -12.62 14.27
CA ARG A 435 26.64 -12.12 12.88
C ARG A 435 28.03 -11.94 12.26
N LEU A 436 29.05 -11.58 13.03
CA LEU A 436 30.43 -11.53 12.54
C LEU A 436 30.97 -12.95 12.29
N LEU A 437 30.72 -13.90 13.19
CA LEU A 437 31.06 -15.31 12.99
C LEU A 437 30.39 -15.89 11.74
N CYS A 438 29.15 -15.48 11.44
CA CYS A 438 28.46 -15.87 10.21
C CYS A 438 29.19 -15.35 8.97
N ALA A 439 29.68 -14.11 9.01
CA ALA A 439 30.45 -13.51 7.91
C ALA A 439 31.89 -14.05 7.82
N HIS A 440 32.38 -14.72 8.86
CA HIS A 440 33.66 -15.42 8.88
C HIS A 440 33.59 -16.81 8.21
N GLY A 441 34.73 -17.51 8.15
CA GLY A 441 34.82 -18.86 7.62
C GLY A 441 34.00 -19.91 8.38
N LEU A 442 33.46 -20.89 7.64
CA LEU A 442 32.57 -21.95 8.12
C LEU A 442 33.16 -22.81 9.25
N ALA A 443 34.48 -23.02 9.25
CA ALA A 443 35.16 -23.87 10.23
C ALA A 443 35.10 -23.26 11.64
N LEU A 444 35.45 -21.98 11.79
CA LEU A 444 35.37 -21.25 13.06
C LEU A 444 33.92 -21.17 13.54
N ARG A 445 33.00 -20.81 12.64
CA ARG A 445 31.55 -20.75 12.91
C ARG A 445 31.02 -22.06 13.51
N LYS A 446 31.32 -23.21 12.90
CA LYS A 446 30.88 -24.51 13.44
C LYS A 446 31.50 -24.84 14.80
N ARG A 447 32.78 -24.53 14.99
CA ARG A 447 33.50 -24.78 16.25
C ARG A 447 32.89 -24.00 17.43
N VAL A 448 32.57 -22.72 17.20
CA VAL A 448 32.05 -21.82 18.24
C VAL A 448 30.56 -22.08 18.51
N LEU A 449 29.75 -22.32 17.47
CA LEU A 449 28.29 -22.49 17.64
C LEU A 449 27.87 -23.84 18.23
N ALA A 450 28.74 -24.86 18.22
CA ALA A 450 28.41 -26.19 18.70
C ALA A 450 28.01 -26.24 20.19
N GLY A 451 28.44 -25.26 21.00
CA GLY A 451 28.08 -25.14 22.42
C GLY A 451 27.02 -24.09 22.74
N MET A 452 26.39 -23.47 21.73
CA MET A 452 25.46 -22.34 21.91
C MET A 452 24.00 -22.66 21.57
N GLU A 453 23.69 -23.88 21.12
CA GLU A 453 22.32 -24.25 20.75
C GLU A 453 21.41 -24.47 21.95
N GLU A 454 22.01 -24.69 23.12
CA GLU A 454 21.33 -24.89 24.41
C GLU A 454 21.51 -23.65 25.32
N ASP A 455 21.73 -22.47 24.73
CA ASP A 455 21.92 -21.22 25.48
C ASP A 455 20.67 -20.81 26.26
N GLU A 456 20.86 -20.25 27.46
CA GLU A 456 19.75 -19.74 28.29
C GLU A 456 19.00 -18.56 27.65
N ASP A 457 19.64 -17.79 26.76
CA ASP A 457 18.98 -16.73 25.99
C ASP A 457 18.35 -17.31 24.72
N GLU A 458 17.02 -17.45 24.73
CA GLU A 458 16.24 -18.04 23.63
C GLU A 458 16.47 -17.37 22.27
N GLU A 459 16.69 -16.05 22.22
CA GLU A 459 16.97 -15.35 20.96
C GLU A 459 18.38 -15.68 20.45
N VAL A 460 19.36 -15.79 21.34
CA VAL A 460 20.74 -16.17 21.01
C VAL A 460 20.79 -17.63 20.55
N ALA A 461 20.11 -18.54 21.25
CA ALA A 461 19.98 -19.93 20.86
C ALA A 461 19.32 -20.07 19.48
N HIS A 462 18.22 -19.34 19.23
CA HIS A 462 17.55 -19.32 17.93
C HIS A 462 18.45 -18.78 16.81
N GLU A 463 19.15 -17.67 17.04
CA GLU A 463 20.06 -17.07 16.05
C GLU A 463 21.29 -17.98 15.81
N ALA A 464 21.81 -18.67 16.84
CA ALA A 464 22.88 -19.66 16.73
C ALA A 464 22.46 -20.91 15.94
N GLN A 465 21.26 -21.44 16.20
CA GLN A 465 20.70 -22.58 15.47
C GLN A 465 20.50 -22.23 13.99
N ARG A 466 19.87 -21.09 13.68
CA ARG A 466 19.76 -20.59 12.30
C ARG A 466 21.14 -20.43 11.66
N ALA A 467 22.07 -19.83 12.41
CA ALA A 467 23.45 -19.67 12.00
C ALA A 467 24.24 -20.99 11.95
N ARG A 468 23.75 -22.17 12.30
CA ARG A 468 24.49 -23.41 12.02
C ARG A 468 24.05 -24.06 10.70
N TYR A 469 22.77 -23.91 10.36
CA TYR A 469 22.11 -24.68 9.31
C TYR A 469 21.76 -23.88 8.05
N GLU A 470 21.68 -22.54 8.11
CA GLU A 470 21.31 -21.71 6.94
C GLU A 470 22.56 -21.27 6.14
N PRO A 471 22.63 -21.52 4.82
CA PRO A 471 23.57 -20.84 3.94
C PRO A 471 23.18 -19.37 3.89
N LEU A 472 24.15 -18.46 4.07
CA LEU A 472 23.86 -17.03 4.00
C LEU A 472 23.29 -16.68 2.62
N PRO A 473 22.24 -15.83 2.54
CA PRO A 473 21.93 -15.17 1.28
C PRO A 473 23.19 -14.44 0.79
N PRO A 474 23.46 -14.42 -0.53
CA PRO A 474 24.60 -13.68 -1.06
C PRO A 474 24.52 -12.23 -0.58
N ALA A 475 25.66 -11.63 -0.28
CA ALA A 475 25.75 -10.21 0.02
C ALA A 475 25.12 -9.44 -1.14
N GLY A 476 23.86 -9.00 -0.97
CA GLY A 476 23.21 -8.14 -1.93
C GLY A 476 24.02 -6.83 -2.02
N PRO A 477 24.14 -6.22 -3.22
CA PRO A 477 24.90 -4.98 -3.39
C PRO A 477 24.38 -3.80 -2.55
N ASP A 478 23.19 -3.92 -1.95
CA ASP A 478 22.59 -2.90 -1.09
C ASP A 478 22.27 -3.47 0.29
N GLY A 479 23.11 -3.16 1.29
CA GLY A 479 23.01 -3.61 2.68
C GLY A 479 21.71 -3.18 3.41
N THR A 480 20.60 -3.83 3.06
CA THR A 480 19.30 -3.74 3.73
C THR A 480 18.83 -5.12 4.19
N ALA A 481 19.25 -5.48 5.40
CA ALA A 481 18.54 -6.35 6.33
C ALA A 481 18.89 -5.92 7.77
#